data_AF-A0A248JVP7-F1
#
_entry.id   AF-A0A248JVP7-F1
#
_cell.length_a   1.000
_cell.length_b   1.000
_cell.length_c   1.000
_cell.angle_alpha   90.00
_cell.angle_beta   90.00
_cell.angle_gamma   90.00
#
_symmetry.space_group_name_H-M   'P 1'
#
loop_
_entity.id
_entity.type
_entity.pdbx_description
1 polymer ?
#
loop_
_entity_poly.entity_id
_entity_poly.type
_entity_poly.pdbx_seq_one_letter_code
_entity_poly.pdbx_strand_id
1 'polypeptide(L)'
;MRPFPSTIPAGWTLSGDGLAGAPGRPNNGVTMMPVSHISTAAKPSLQSRVIPAALSALMVFGAMTATAPHALAAVASHGTDQSNLVERARVTVDDLRKDKEFGNARELMKRAKGVLIVPQLIKGGFFVGGEGGDAVLLTRGPNGEFSYPAFYTLGSASFGLQIGVEQAELVLFIMSDKALSSVLQDEFKIGAQAGLAVVTLGSTAEAATGTSMSGDIIVWSSASGAYAGLTLNGSVLKPRDSWNEAYYGKPESVSAIVSARSVKNADADGLRKNLATIR
;
A
#
# COMPACT_ATOMS: atom_id res chain seq x y z
N MET A 1 -23.73 40.49 13.51
CA MET A 1 -22.93 40.19 12.30
C MET A 1 -23.55 38.99 11.57
N ARG A 2 -23.12 38.72 10.32
CA ARG A 2 -23.66 37.63 9.46
C ARG A 2 -23.30 36.23 10.01
N PRO A 3 -24.03 35.18 9.59
CA PRO A 3 -23.50 34.39 8.46
C PRO A 3 -24.47 34.14 7.28
N PHE A 4 -23.86 33.83 6.15
CA PHE A 4 -24.34 33.19 4.92
C PHE A 4 -23.21 32.19 4.53
N PRO A 5 -23.39 31.23 3.60
CA PRO A 5 -24.63 30.70 3.03
C PRO A 5 -24.74 29.16 3.13
N SER A 6 -25.88 28.61 2.71
CA SER A 6 -25.99 27.20 2.30
C SER A 6 -26.46 27.07 0.85
N THR A 7 -25.88 26.10 0.18
CA THR A 7 -26.04 25.62 -1.20
C THR A 7 -27.48 25.47 -1.73
N ILE A 8 -27.66 25.69 -3.04
CA ILE A 8 -28.41 24.76 -3.94
C ILE A 8 -28.00 25.00 -5.42
N PRO A 9 -28.08 24.00 -6.33
CA PRO A 9 -27.15 23.91 -7.47
C PRO A 9 -27.67 24.37 -8.84
N ALA A 10 -26.89 24.09 -9.89
CA ALA A 10 -27.15 24.43 -11.29
C ALA A 10 -28.36 23.70 -11.91
N GLY A 11 -28.87 24.28 -13.01
CA GLY A 11 -30.07 23.81 -13.73
C GLY A 11 -30.88 24.93 -14.42
N TRP A 12 -30.44 26.19 -14.30
CA TRP A 12 -31.16 27.36 -14.81
C TRP A 12 -30.86 27.68 -16.28
N THR A 13 -31.88 27.61 -17.13
CA THR A 13 -31.96 28.41 -18.37
C THR A 13 -33.35 29.05 -18.46
N LEU A 14 -33.45 30.33 -18.14
CA LEU A 14 -34.65 31.13 -18.38
C LEU A 14 -34.60 31.68 -19.81
N SER A 15 -35.61 31.36 -20.62
CA SER A 15 -35.95 32.07 -21.85
C SER A 15 -37.45 32.36 -21.79
N GLY A 16 -37.84 33.62 -21.95
CA GLY A 16 -39.15 34.11 -21.50
C GLY A 16 -40.28 33.92 -22.51
N ASP A 17 -41.47 33.59 -22.00
CA ASP A 17 -42.74 33.65 -22.71
C ASP A 17 -43.46 34.99 -22.49
N GLY A 18 -44.19 35.44 -23.52
CA GLY A 18 -45.09 36.61 -23.47
C GLY A 18 -44.40 37.97 -23.74
N LEU A 19 -45.12 38.99 -24.23
CA LEU A 19 -46.55 39.13 -24.49
C LEU A 19 -46.80 40.02 -25.72
N ALA A 20 -47.84 39.75 -26.53
CA ALA A 20 -48.86 40.72 -26.99
C ALA A 20 -49.64 40.28 -28.27
N GLY A 21 -50.98 40.45 -28.23
CA GLY A 21 -51.75 41.07 -29.32
C GLY A 21 -51.99 40.33 -30.65
N ALA A 22 -53.12 39.62 -30.74
CA ALA A 22 -53.93 39.54 -31.96
C ALA A 22 -55.09 40.59 -31.87
N PRO A 23 -55.99 40.80 -32.86
CA PRO A 23 -56.12 40.14 -34.17
C PRO A 23 -56.48 41.03 -35.41
N GLY A 24 -56.20 40.50 -36.62
CA GLY A 24 -57.23 40.41 -37.68
C GLY A 24 -57.27 41.38 -38.89
N ARG A 25 -57.70 40.79 -40.03
CA ARG A 25 -58.18 41.36 -41.31
C ARG A 25 -57.15 41.84 -42.38
N PRO A 26 -57.53 41.87 -43.68
CA PRO A 26 -56.58 41.47 -44.74
C PRO A 26 -56.51 42.37 -46.01
N ASN A 27 -55.58 41.96 -46.89
CA ASN A 27 -55.59 42.06 -48.35
C ASN A 27 -54.95 43.30 -49.03
N ASN A 28 -54.61 43.11 -50.31
CA ASN A 28 -53.80 43.96 -51.20
C ASN A 28 -52.28 43.95 -50.89
N GLY A 29 -51.36 43.74 -51.83
CA GLY A 29 -51.47 43.43 -53.28
C GLY A 29 -50.48 44.25 -54.12
N VAL A 30 -50.06 43.72 -55.27
CA VAL A 30 -49.19 44.35 -56.31
C VAL A 30 -47.69 44.48 -55.93
N THR A 31 -46.66 44.36 -56.80
CA THR A 31 -46.35 43.59 -58.05
C THR A 31 -44.84 43.82 -58.35
N MET A 32 -44.16 42.87 -59.04
CA MET A 32 -43.01 43.04 -59.98
C MET A 32 -41.82 42.06 -59.77
N MET A 33 -41.20 41.73 -60.91
CA MET A 33 -39.96 40.95 -61.15
C MET A 33 -38.81 41.95 -61.54
N PRO A 34 -37.56 41.60 -61.98
CA PRO A 34 -37.09 40.30 -62.48
C PRO A 34 -35.62 39.83 -62.23
N VAL A 35 -35.45 38.52 -62.47
CA VAL A 35 -34.34 37.77 -63.14
C VAL A 35 -33.09 38.52 -63.63
N SER A 36 -31.88 37.97 -63.36
CA SER A 36 -30.78 37.79 -64.34
C SER A 36 -29.66 36.85 -63.83
N HIS A 37 -28.76 36.38 -64.71
CA HIS A 37 -27.89 35.19 -64.52
C HIS A 37 -26.36 35.48 -64.52
N ILE A 38 -25.59 34.68 -63.76
CA ILE A 38 -24.24 34.15 -64.09
C ILE A 38 -24.10 32.78 -63.36
N SER A 39 -23.81 31.60 -63.93
CA SER A 39 -23.55 31.11 -65.30
C SER A 39 -22.08 30.85 -65.75
N THR A 40 -21.25 30.18 -64.93
CA THR A 40 -19.94 29.53 -65.29
C THR A 40 -19.57 28.56 -64.15
N ALA A 41 -19.36 27.23 -64.27
CA ALA A 41 -18.71 26.34 -65.26
C ALA A 41 -17.16 26.35 -65.18
N ALA A 42 -16.39 25.27 -65.38
CA ALA A 42 -16.71 23.91 -65.80
C ALA A 42 -15.79 22.85 -65.13
N LYS A 43 -16.06 21.56 -65.39
CA LYS A 43 -15.24 20.39 -65.03
C LYS A 43 -14.84 19.66 -66.32
N PRO A 44 -13.59 19.20 -66.45
CA PRO A 44 -13.34 17.77 -66.69
C PRO A 44 -12.17 17.25 -65.83
N SER A 45 -12.17 16.11 -65.14
CA SER A 45 -12.50 14.73 -65.54
C SER A 45 -11.51 14.09 -66.54
N LEU A 46 -10.76 13.07 -66.10
CA LEU A 46 -10.41 11.94 -66.96
C LEU A 46 -10.18 10.66 -66.12
N GLN A 47 -10.84 9.58 -66.55
CA GLN A 47 -10.53 8.14 -66.46
C GLN A 47 -9.65 7.63 -65.30
N SER A 48 -10.08 6.76 -64.37
CA SER A 48 -10.81 5.47 -64.48
C SER A 48 -10.01 4.32 -65.13
N ARG A 49 -9.56 3.36 -64.30
CA ARG A 49 -9.27 1.97 -64.73
C ARG A 49 -9.80 1.00 -63.67
N VAL A 50 -10.81 0.22 -64.04
CA VAL A 50 -11.35 -0.92 -63.29
C VAL A 50 -11.29 -2.17 -64.17
N ILE A 51 -10.61 -3.20 -63.70
CA ILE A 51 -10.66 -4.59 -64.20
C ILE A 51 -10.27 -5.54 -63.04
N PRO A 52 -10.59 -6.84 -63.05
CA PRO A 52 -11.60 -7.32 -62.10
C PRO A 52 -11.10 -8.46 -61.19
N ALA A 53 -12.04 -9.17 -60.55
CA ALA A 53 -11.80 -10.16 -59.51
C ALA A 53 -11.59 -11.61 -60.02
N ALA A 54 -11.25 -12.47 -59.06
CA ALA A 54 -11.36 -13.94 -59.03
C ALA A 54 -10.32 -14.81 -59.76
N LEU A 55 -9.59 -15.60 -58.95
CA LEU A 55 -9.55 -17.06 -59.13
C LEU A 55 -9.37 -17.75 -57.76
N SER A 56 -9.93 -18.95 -57.59
CA SER A 56 -10.02 -19.67 -56.31
C SER A 56 -9.04 -20.83 -56.21
N ALA A 57 -8.28 -20.92 -55.10
CA ALA A 57 -7.61 -22.13 -54.59
C ALA A 57 -7.06 -21.83 -53.18
N LEU A 58 -6.96 -22.77 -52.23
CA LEU A 58 -7.61 -24.07 -52.03
C LEU A 58 -7.49 -24.38 -50.52
N MET A 59 -8.54 -24.87 -49.86
CA MET A 59 -8.40 -25.40 -48.50
C MET A 59 -7.59 -26.69 -48.50
N VAL A 60 -6.42 -26.69 -47.87
CA VAL A 60 -5.69 -27.91 -47.50
C VAL A 60 -5.81 -28.11 -45.99
N PHE A 61 -6.46 -29.20 -45.60
CA PHE A 61 -6.83 -29.49 -44.21
C PHE A 61 -5.63 -30.09 -43.45
N GLY A 62 -4.68 -29.24 -43.06
CA GLY A 62 -3.44 -29.62 -42.38
C GLY A 62 -3.63 -30.06 -40.93
N ALA A 63 -4.08 -31.31 -40.73
CA ALA A 63 -4.21 -31.90 -39.41
C ALA A 63 -2.85 -32.27 -38.81
N MET A 64 -2.28 -31.39 -37.96
CA MET A 64 -1.10 -31.70 -37.15
C MET A 64 -1.35 -31.41 -35.67
N THR A 65 -1.42 -32.50 -34.89
CA THR A 65 -1.11 -32.62 -33.44
C THR A 65 -1.44 -31.42 -32.54
N ALA A 66 -2.47 -31.57 -31.71
CA ALA A 66 -2.71 -30.70 -30.57
C ALA A 66 -1.60 -30.88 -29.51
N THR A 67 -0.54 -30.07 -29.60
CA THR A 67 0.46 -29.94 -28.54
C THR A 67 -0.21 -29.31 -27.34
N ALA A 68 -0.65 -30.13 -26.38
CA ALA A 68 -1.25 -29.63 -25.15
C ALA A 68 -0.24 -28.69 -24.46
N PRO A 69 -0.60 -27.41 -24.20
CA PRO A 69 0.25 -26.56 -23.37
C PRO A 69 0.37 -27.26 -22.03
N HIS A 70 1.58 -27.74 -21.73
CA HIS A 70 1.86 -28.25 -20.41
C HIS A 70 1.75 -27.04 -19.48
N ALA A 71 0.60 -26.94 -18.81
CA ALA A 71 0.41 -26.02 -17.72
C ALA A 71 1.42 -26.45 -16.66
N LEU A 72 2.61 -25.84 -16.70
CA LEU A 72 3.59 -25.91 -15.64
C LEU A 72 2.85 -25.35 -14.42
N ALA A 73 2.31 -26.26 -13.62
CA ALA A 73 1.67 -25.90 -12.38
C ALA A 73 2.71 -25.05 -11.63
N ALA A 74 2.36 -23.79 -11.37
CA ALA A 74 3.21 -22.94 -10.57
C ALA A 74 3.33 -23.65 -9.22
N VAL A 75 4.48 -24.29 -9.00
CA VAL A 75 4.92 -24.72 -7.67
C VAL A 75 5.15 -23.42 -6.94
N ALA A 76 4.04 -22.89 -6.41
CA ALA A 76 4.00 -21.57 -5.82
C ALA A 76 5.03 -21.57 -4.70
N SER A 77 6.00 -20.68 -4.83
CA SER A 77 7.21 -20.66 -4.03
C SER A 77 6.90 -20.07 -2.66
N HIS A 78 5.99 -20.72 -1.93
CA HIS A 78 5.35 -20.29 -0.69
C HIS A 78 6.29 -20.29 0.53
N GLY A 79 7.59 -20.54 0.34
CA GLY A 79 8.63 -20.16 1.29
C GLY A 79 9.44 -18.93 0.85
N THR A 80 9.52 -18.64 -0.45
CA THR A 80 10.41 -17.60 -1.00
C THR A 80 10.02 -16.20 -0.56
N ASP A 81 8.73 -15.83 -0.54
CA ASP A 81 8.31 -14.49 -0.10
C ASP A 81 8.58 -14.26 1.40
N GLN A 82 8.40 -15.31 2.20
CA GLN A 82 8.66 -15.33 3.63
C GLN A 82 10.15 -15.31 3.96
N SER A 83 10.97 -16.14 3.30
CA SER A 83 12.43 -16.11 3.43
C SER A 83 13.00 -14.80 2.91
N ASN A 84 12.45 -14.22 1.85
CA ASN A 84 12.77 -12.86 1.38
C ASN A 84 12.42 -11.80 2.43
N LEU A 85 11.28 -11.90 3.12
CA LEU A 85 10.93 -10.98 4.20
C LEU A 85 11.85 -11.11 5.41
N VAL A 86 12.18 -12.35 5.81
CA VAL A 86 13.12 -12.65 6.90
C VAL A 86 14.54 -12.14 6.58
N GLU A 87 14.97 -12.26 5.32
CA GLU A 87 16.25 -11.72 4.86
C GLU A 87 16.24 -10.18 4.79
N ARG A 88 15.16 -9.55 4.30
CA ARG A 88 15.01 -8.09 4.40
C ARG A 88 15.04 -7.63 5.87
N ALA A 89 14.36 -8.31 6.78
CA ALA A 89 14.41 -8.02 8.21
C ALA A 89 15.84 -8.19 8.80
N ARG A 90 16.64 -9.13 8.28
CA ARG A 90 18.06 -9.27 8.66
C ARG A 90 18.89 -8.05 8.23
N VAL A 91 18.58 -7.46 7.08
CA VAL A 91 19.17 -6.21 6.57
C VAL A 91 18.71 -5.00 7.39
N THR A 92 17.42 -4.82 7.62
CA THR A 92 16.86 -3.76 8.47
C THR A 92 17.51 -3.71 9.86
N VAL A 93 17.77 -4.88 10.47
CA VAL A 93 18.45 -4.99 11.77
C VAL A 93 19.94 -4.62 11.71
N ASP A 94 20.57 -4.76 10.54
CA ASP A 94 21.95 -4.31 10.31
C ASP A 94 22.03 -2.81 9.98
N ASP A 95 21.02 -2.24 9.34
CA ASP A 95 20.95 -0.79 9.05
C ASP A 95 20.56 0.03 10.29
N LEU A 96 19.60 -0.46 11.09
CA LEU A 96 19.37 -0.05 12.49
C LEU A 96 20.65 0.00 13.34
N ARG A 97 21.61 -0.90 13.06
CA ARG A 97 22.89 -1.00 13.78
C ARG A 97 23.96 -0.03 13.25
N LYS A 98 23.81 0.48 12.03
CA LYS A 98 24.68 1.50 11.40
C LYS A 98 24.21 2.93 11.67
N ASP A 99 22.91 3.09 11.94
CA ASP A 99 22.31 4.36 12.33
C ASP A 99 23.04 4.97 13.55
N LYS A 100 23.55 6.18 13.38
CA LYS A 100 24.28 6.95 14.40
C LYS A 100 23.39 7.93 15.14
N GLU A 101 22.27 8.32 14.55
CA GLU A 101 21.24 9.14 15.17
C GLU A 101 20.51 8.28 16.23
N PHE A 102 20.30 6.99 15.93
CA PHE A 102 19.73 6.00 16.84
C PHE A 102 20.74 5.29 17.78
N GLY A 103 21.66 6.04 18.38
CA GLY A 103 22.77 5.52 19.20
C GLY A 103 22.39 4.65 20.42
N ASN A 104 21.10 4.60 20.80
CA ASN A 104 20.57 3.76 21.88
C ASN A 104 20.06 2.37 21.43
N ALA A 105 20.04 2.06 20.13
CA ALA A 105 19.55 0.79 19.57
C ALA A 105 20.04 -0.45 20.33
N ARG A 106 21.33 -0.43 20.72
CA ARG A 106 22.04 -1.49 21.42
C ARG A 106 21.56 -1.71 22.86
N GLU A 107 21.04 -0.68 23.53
CA GLU A 107 20.43 -0.82 24.86
C GLU A 107 18.97 -1.27 24.76
N LEU A 108 18.21 -0.68 23.83
CA LEU A 108 16.83 -1.07 23.55
C LEU A 108 16.74 -2.56 23.20
N MET A 109 17.61 -3.04 22.31
CA MET A 109 17.65 -4.45 21.92
C MET A 109 17.91 -5.38 23.12
N LYS A 110 18.80 -5.03 24.06
CA LYS A 110 19.06 -5.83 25.28
C LYS A 110 17.83 -5.97 26.16
N ARG A 111 17.10 -4.86 26.33
CA ARG A 111 15.92 -4.75 27.21
C ARG A 111 14.66 -5.33 26.56
N ALA A 112 14.61 -5.39 25.23
CA ALA A 112 13.47 -5.91 24.48
C ALA A 112 13.20 -7.40 24.76
N LYS A 113 11.94 -7.67 25.13
CA LYS A 113 11.33 -9.00 25.27
C LYS A 113 10.86 -9.54 23.93
N GLY A 114 10.55 -8.65 22.99
CA GLY A 114 10.29 -8.99 21.59
C GLY A 114 10.66 -7.85 20.66
N VAL A 115 10.86 -8.17 19.40
CA VAL A 115 11.15 -7.21 18.34
C VAL A 115 10.26 -7.54 17.16
N LEU A 116 9.48 -6.56 16.70
CA LEU A 116 8.71 -6.64 15.47
C LEU A 116 9.35 -5.74 14.41
N ILE A 117 9.73 -6.33 13.28
CA ILE A 117 10.47 -5.66 12.21
C ILE A 117 9.55 -5.55 11.00
N VAL A 118 9.41 -4.36 10.44
CA VAL A 118 8.66 -4.07 9.19
C VAL A 118 9.67 -3.61 8.14
N PRO A 119 10.23 -4.51 7.30
CA PRO A 119 11.35 -4.15 6.41
C PRO A 119 10.93 -3.28 5.23
N GLN A 120 9.64 -3.23 4.91
CA GLN A 120 9.09 -2.38 3.85
C GLN A 120 7.69 -1.92 4.26
N LEU A 121 7.61 -0.80 4.97
CA LEU A 121 6.38 -0.02 5.11
C LEU A 121 6.21 0.83 3.85
N ILE A 122 5.17 0.56 3.07
CA ILE A 122 4.78 1.35 1.91
C ILE A 122 3.67 2.30 2.33
N LYS A 123 3.83 3.59 2.06
CA LYS A 123 2.85 4.67 2.33
C LYS A 123 2.44 5.30 1.01
N GLY A 124 1.14 5.57 0.82
CA GLY A 124 0.65 6.22 -0.40
C GLY A 124 -0.77 6.76 -0.26
N GLY A 125 -1.05 7.87 -0.96
CA GLY A 125 -2.36 8.53 -0.92
C GLY A 125 -2.36 9.91 -1.58
N PHE A 126 -3.46 10.64 -1.37
CA PHE A 126 -3.61 12.05 -1.75
C PHE A 126 -4.62 12.71 -0.81
N PHE A 127 -4.14 13.59 0.08
CA PHE A 127 -4.83 14.10 1.28
C PHE A 127 -5.17 13.02 2.33
N VAL A 128 -5.81 11.94 1.91
CA VAL A 128 -6.02 10.70 2.68
C VAL A 128 -5.26 9.57 1.99
N GLY A 129 -4.66 8.68 2.78
CA GLY A 129 -3.86 7.56 2.30
C GLY A 129 -3.94 6.35 3.21
N GLY A 130 -3.24 5.30 2.78
CA GLY A 130 -2.93 4.14 3.59
C GLY A 130 -1.42 4.01 3.75
N GLU A 131 -1.02 3.29 4.79
CA GLU A 131 0.31 2.71 4.86
C GLU A 131 0.21 1.26 5.33
N GLY A 132 1.10 0.41 4.83
CA GLY A 132 1.10 -1.00 5.16
C GLY A 132 2.39 -1.70 4.80
N GLY A 133 2.65 -2.80 5.48
CA GLY A 133 3.87 -3.58 5.29
C GLY A 133 3.78 -4.93 5.95
N ASP A 134 4.59 -5.87 5.46
CA ASP A 134 4.75 -7.17 6.08
C ASP A 134 5.85 -7.14 7.12
N ALA A 135 5.67 -7.94 8.17
CA ALA A 135 6.46 -7.89 9.38
C ALA A 135 6.81 -9.27 9.94
N VAL A 136 7.89 -9.32 10.71
CA VAL A 136 8.28 -10.51 11.49
C VAL A 136 8.43 -10.16 12.97
N LEU A 137 7.80 -10.94 13.84
CA LEU A 137 7.90 -10.87 15.29
C LEU A 137 8.85 -11.97 15.80
N LEU A 138 9.85 -11.59 16.60
CA LEU A 138 10.76 -12.52 17.28
C LEU A 138 10.81 -12.18 18.77
N THR A 139 10.70 -13.19 19.65
CA THR A 139 10.71 -12.99 21.11
C THR A 139 11.98 -13.51 21.76
N ARG A 140 12.49 -12.77 22.75
CA ARG A 140 13.64 -13.15 23.57
C ARG A 140 13.19 -14.08 24.69
N GLY A 141 13.72 -15.31 24.69
CA GLY A 141 13.43 -16.29 25.74
C GLY A 141 14.36 -16.17 26.95
N PRO A 142 14.16 -16.99 28.01
CA PRO A 142 14.97 -16.94 29.22
C PRO A 142 16.47 -17.18 29.00
N ASN A 143 16.84 -17.91 27.95
CA ASN A 143 18.22 -18.14 27.55
C ASN A 143 18.86 -16.96 26.78
N GLY A 144 18.15 -15.84 26.63
CA GLY A 144 18.60 -14.66 25.90
C GLY A 144 18.56 -14.80 24.37
N GLU A 145 18.28 -15.98 23.83
CA GLU A 145 18.09 -16.20 22.39
C GLU A 145 16.73 -15.71 21.91
N PHE A 146 16.68 -15.29 20.64
CA PHE A 146 15.42 -15.04 19.95
C PHE A 146 14.78 -16.34 19.42
N SER A 147 13.44 -16.36 19.41
CA SER A 147 12.62 -17.39 18.78
C SER A 147 12.85 -17.47 17.26
N TYR A 148 12.15 -18.38 16.58
CA TYR A 148 11.91 -18.27 15.14
C TYR A 148 10.80 -17.23 14.86
N PRO A 149 10.75 -16.62 13.66
CA PRO A 149 9.84 -15.51 13.37
C PRO A 149 8.39 -15.96 13.20
N ALA A 150 7.45 -15.20 13.77
CA ALA A 150 6.05 -15.26 13.37
C ALA A 150 5.74 -14.10 12.43
N PHE A 151 4.97 -14.37 11.38
CA PHE A 151 4.60 -13.39 10.36
C PHE A 151 3.40 -12.56 10.80
N TYR A 152 3.51 -11.25 10.58
CA TYR A 152 2.50 -10.24 10.86
C TYR A 152 2.33 -9.35 9.63
N THR A 153 1.19 -8.66 9.56
CA THR A 153 1.00 -7.49 8.71
C THR A 153 0.74 -6.28 9.60
N LEU A 154 1.28 -5.12 9.19
CA LEU A 154 0.92 -3.81 9.74
C LEU A 154 0.10 -3.06 8.68
N GLY A 155 -1.01 -2.45 9.08
CA GLY A 155 -1.80 -1.54 8.25
C GLY A 155 -2.31 -0.34 9.04
N SER A 156 -2.27 0.85 8.44
CA SER A 156 -2.61 2.14 9.07
C SER A 156 -3.29 3.07 8.05
N ALA A 157 -4.10 4.00 8.56
CA ALA A 157 -4.68 5.09 7.77
C ALA A 157 -3.82 6.34 7.96
N SER A 158 -3.25 6.85 6.87
CA SER A 158 -2.34 7.99 6.89
C SER A 158 -3.01 9.25 6.34
N PHE A 159 -2.66 10.41 6.91
CA PHE A 159 -3.10 11.73 6.42
C PHE A 159 -1.87 12.50 5.96
N GLY A 160 -1.91 13.08 4.76
CA GLY A 160 -0.71 13.69 4.17
C GLY A 160 -0.99 14.60 2.99
N LEU A 161 -0.28 15.73 2.94
CA LEU A 161 -0.37 16.75 1.88
C LEU A 161 0.45 16.38 0.61
N GLN A 162 0.97 15.17 0.54
CA GLN A 162 1.99 14.75 -0.43
C GLN A 162 1.40 13.80 -1.47
N ILE A 163 1.71 14.02 -2.75
CA ILE A 163 1.42 13.07 -3.83
C ILE A 163 2.64 12.16 -3.94
N GLY A 164 2.47 10.85 -3.77
CA GLY A 164 3.55 9.90 -4.01
C GLY A 164 3.30 8.51 -3.43
N VAL A 165 4.29 7.64 -3.66
CA VAL A 165 4.50 6.41 -2.90
C VAL A 165 5.84 6.58 -2.18
N GLU A 166 5.85 6.33 -0.89
CA GLU A 166 7.02 6.43 -0.02
C GLU A 166 7.31 5.05 0.60
N GLN A 167 8.58 4.76 0.89
CA GLN A 167 8.99 3.54 1.60
C GLN A 167 9.86 3.87 2.81
N ALA A 168 9.61 3.18 3.93
CA ALA A 168 10.38 3.23 5.17
C ALA A 168 10.58 1.81 5.74
N GLU A 169 11.52 1.67 6.67
CA GLU A 169 11.64 0.49 7.53
C GLU A 169 11.26 0.86 8.96
N LEU A 170 10.65 -0.07 9.71
CA LEU A 170 10.35 0.11 11.14
C LEU A 170 10.92 -1.03 11.99
N VAL A 171 11.33 -0.71 13.21
CA VAL A 171 11.66 -1.70 14.26
C VAL A 171 10.97 -1.30 15.57
N LEU A 172 10.02 -2.13 16.01
CA LEU A 172 9.27 -1.97 17.24
C LEU A 172 9.89 -2.87 18.32
N PHE A 173 10.55 -2.25 19.30
CA PHE A 173 11.10 -2.89 20.49
C PHE A 173 10.00 -3.03 21.55
N ILE A 174 9.61 -4.25 21.87
CA ILE A 174 8.59 -4.56 22.89
C ILE A 174 9.29 -4.75 24.23
N MET A 175 9.05 -3.85 25.18
CA MET A 175 9.78 -3.76 26.44
C MET A 175 9.06 -4.40 27.63
N SER A 176 7.73 -4.41 27.66
CA SER A 176 6.95 -4.96 28.78
C SER A 176 6.25 -6.28 28.43
N ASP A 177 6.04 -7.13 29.44
CA ASP A 177 5.29 -8.39 29.28
C ASP A 177 3.82 -8.13 28.91
N LYS A 178 3.27 -6.98 29.31
CA LYS A 178 1.92 -6.55 28.94
C LYS A 178 1.84 -6.25 27.45
N ALA A 179 2.74 -5.42 26.91
CA ALA A 179 2.76 -5.14 25.47
C ALA A 179 3.01 -6.41 24.65
N LEU A 180 3.92 -7.28 25.08
CA LEU A 180 4.15 -8.55 24.40
C LEU A 180 2.88 -9.42 24.43
N SER A 181 2.24 -9.58 25.59
CA SER A 181 1.01 -10.37 25.73
C SER A 181 -0.15 -9.82 24.88
N SER A 182 -0.22 -8.50 24.68
CA SER A 182 -1.20 -7.87 23.80
C SER A 182 -0.86 -8.02 22.31
N VAL A 183 0.42 -8.00 21.92
CA VAL A 183 0.85 -8.22 20.52
C VAL A 183 0.64 -9.69 20.10
N LEU A 184 0.77 -10.65 21.02
CA LEU A 184 0.56 -12.09 20.79
C LEU A 184 -0.92 -12.52 20.70
N GLN A 185 -1.87 -11.58 20.71
CA GLN A 185 -3.31 -11.81 20.49
C GLN A 185 -3.69 -11.62 19.01
N ASP A 186 -4.97 -11.84 18.68
CA ASP A 186 -5.51 -11.82 17.30
C ASP A 186 -5.29 -10.46 16.59
N GLU A 187 -5.52 -9.34 17.28
CA GLU A 187 -5.42 -8.03 16.65
C GLU A 187 -4.96 -6.93 17.62
N PHE A 188 -3.78 -6.36 17.37
CA PHE A 188 -3.14 -5.36 18.23
C PHE A 188 -3.20 -3.97 17.61
N LYS A 189 -3.91 -3.03 18.26
CA LYS A 189 -4.13 -1.66 17.74
C LYS A 189 -3.27 -0.62 18.45
N ILE A 190 -2.22 -0.14 17.80
CA ILE A 190 -1.34 0.91 18.33
C ILE A 190 -2.16 2.17 18.61
N GLY A 191 -1.98 2.77 19.79
CA GLY A 191 -2.72 3.94 20.25
C GLY A 191 -4.12 3.64 20.82
N ALA A 192 -4.67 2.45 20.65
CA ALA A 192 -5.98 2.05 21.21
C ALA A 192 -5.88 1.14 22.45
N GLN A 193 -4.70 0.61 22.77
CA GLN A 193 -4.50 -0.27 23.93
C GLN A 193 -4.46 0.52 25.24
N ALA A 194 -5.39 0.21 26.15
CA ALA A 194 -5.52 0.89 27.43
C ALA A 194 -4.26 0.75 28.31
N GLY A 195 -3.57 1.86 28.54
CA GLY A 195 -2.38 1.92 29.40
C GLY A 195 -1.19 1.13 28.85
N LEU A 196 -0.91 1.22 27.55
CA LEU A 196 0.41 0.93 26.98
C LEU A 196 1.03 2.23 26.47
N ALA A 197 2.25 2.54 26.90
CA ALA A 197 3.01 3.67 26.39
C ALA A 197 3.79 3.27 25.12
N VAL A 198 3.49 3.93 23.99
CA VAL A 198 4.23 3.76 22.73
C VAL A 198 5.03 5.02 22.45
N VAL A 199 6.35 4.88 22.26
CA VAL A 199 7.27 5.99 22.01
C VAL A 199 7.93 5.81 20.65
N THR A 200 7.62 6.69 19.69
CA THR A 200 8.31 6.73 18.39
C THR A 200 9.54 7.63 18.49
N LEU A 201 10.66 7.18 17.93
CA LEU A 201 11.93 7.88 17.86
C LEU A 201 12.34 8.00 16.38
N GLY A 202 12.81 9.19 15.99
CA GLY A 202 13.25 9.50 14.63
C GLY A 202 14.57 10.26 14.63
N SER A 203 15.16 10.45 13.44
CA SER A 203 16.51 11.01 13.25
C SER A 203 16.79 12.31 14.04
N THR A 204 15.84 13.25 14.05
CA THR A 204 15.99 14.55 14.74
C THR A 204 15.55 14.55 16.21
N ALA A 205 15.39 13.39 16.85
CA ALA A 205 14.86 13.29 18.21
C ALA A 205 15.92 13.54 19.30
N GLU A 206 16.28 14.80 19.55
CA GLU A 206 17.03 15.22 20.76
C GLU A 206 16.29 14.88 22.08
N ALA A 207 15.01 14.50 22.01
CA ALA A 207 14.07 14.28 23.11
C ALA A 207 14.34 13.03 24.01
N ALA A 208 15.59 12.60 24.13
CA ALA A 208 15.96 11.34 24.80
C ALA A 208 17.21 11.40 25.69
N THR A 209 17.99 12.50 25.71
CA THR A 209 19.18 12.67 26.55
C THR A 209 18.83 13.09 27.99
N GLY A 210 17.89 12.36 28.61
CA GLY A 210 17.51 12.55 30.01
C GLY A 210 16.17 11.89 30.33
N THR A 211 16.01 11.41 31.57
CA THR A 211 14.83 10.70 32.11
C THR A 211 14.46 9.40 31.37
N SER A 212 14.70 8.28 32.08
CA SER A 212 14.30 6.89 31.78
C SER A 212 13.34 6.66 30.61
N MET A 213 13.85 6.10 29.50
CA MET A 213 12.99 5.51 28.46
C MET A 213 12.11 4.41 29.06
N SER A 214 10.82 4.73 29.19
CA SER A 214 9.81 3.97 29.94
C SER A 214 8.57 3.64 29.09
N GLY A 215 8.74 3.55 27.76
CA GLY A 215 7.70 3.04 26.86
C GLY A 215 7.58 1.52 26.96
N ASP A 216 6.35 1.01 26.95
CA ASP A 216 6.05 -0.42 26.80
C ASP A 216 6.44 -0.93 25.40
N ILE A 217 6.32 -0.07 24.39
CA ILE A 217 6.86 -0.25 23.03
C ILE A 217 7.65 1.01 22.67
N ILE A 218 8.84 0.82 22.11
CA ILE A 218 9.68 1.89 21.57
C ILE A 218 9.90 1.60 20.10
N VAL A 219 9.78 2.59 19.22
CA VAL A 219 9.80 2.40 17.76
C VAL A 219 10.90 3.23 17.12
N TRP A 220 11.71 2.58 16.28
CA TRP A 220 12.63 3.20 15.33
C TRP A 220 12.02 3.20 13.93
N SER A 221 12.39 4.21 13.14
CA SER A 221 12.12 4.32 11.71
C SER A 221 13.41 4.69 10.98
N SER A 222 13.73 4.02 9.87
CA SER A 222 14.87 4.39 9.02
C SER A 222 14.66 5.69 8.25
N ALA A 223 13.41 6.17 8.19
CA ALA A 223 13.04 7.28 7.32
C ALA A 223 13.11 8.64 8.04
N SER A 224 14.06 9.45 7.60
CA SER A 224 14.19 10.87 7.92
C SER A 224 13.35 11.75 6.96
N GLY A 225 13.15 13.04 7.30
CA GLY A 225 12.42 13.99 6.45
C GLY A 225 10.90 13.81 6.48
N ALA A 226 10.28 13.44 5.35
CA ALA A 226 8.82 13.41 5.18
C ALA A 226 8.08 12.43 6.12
N TYR A 227 8.81 11.50 6.73
CA TYR A 227 8.33 10.55 7.74
C TYR A 227 8.37 11.07 9.18
N ALA A 228 8.84 12.30 9.43
CA ALA A 228 8.77 12.94 10.75
C ALA A 228 7.33 13.12 11.30
N GLY A 229 6.31 12.86 10.48
CA GLY A 229 4.90 12.78 10.85
C GLY A 229 4.29 11.37 10.84
N LEU A 230 5.09 10.30 10.92
CA LEU A 230 4.58 8.92 10.93
C LEU A 230 3.77 8.62 12.21
N THR A 231 2.45 8.74 12.14
CA THR A 231 1.54 8.47 13.25
C THR A 231 1.13 6.99 13.29
N LEU A 232 1.91 6.17 14.00
CA LEU A 232 1.55 4.76 14.22
C LEU A 232 0.26 4.58 15.04
N ASN A 233 -0.23 5.60 15.73
CA ASN A 233 -1.54 5.58 16.40
C ASN A 233 -2.67 5.37 15.38
N GLY A 234 -3.45 4.29 15.55
CA GLY A 234 -4.42 3.82 14.56
C GLY A 234 -3.93 2.64 13.71
N SER A 235 -2.65 2.28 13.80
CA SER A 235 -2.11 1.07 13.14
C SER A 235 -2.68 -0.20 13.76
N VAL A 236 -3.04 -1.15 12.89
CA VAL A 236 -3.40 -2.52 13.22
C VAL A 236 -2.23 -3.42 12.91
N LEU A 237 -1.80 -4.20 13.91
CA LEU A 237 -0.89 -5.34 13.76
C LEU A 237 -1.70 -6.63 13.89
N LYS A 238 -1.60 -7.50 12.87
CA LYS A 238 -2.34 -8.77 12.81
C LYS A 238 -1.44 -9.94 12.39
N PRO A 239 -1.54 -11.13 13.01
CA PRO A 239 -0.87 -12.34 12.55
C PRO A 239 -1.22 -12.69 11.10
N ARG A 240 -0.27 -13.29 10.37
CA ARG A 240 -0.48 -13.89 9.05
C ARG A 240 -0.38 -15.40 9.15
N ASP A 241 -1.42 -16.06 9.66
CA ASP A 241 -1.40 -17.50 9.92
C ASP A 241 -1.15 -18.35 8.66
N SER A 242 -1.63 -17.92 7.49
CA SER A 242 -1.30 -18.57 6.22
C SER A 242 0.17 -18.42 5.80
N TRP A 243 0.87 -17.36 6.25
CA TRP A 243 2.31 -17.20 6.04
C TRP A 243 3.12 -17.99 7.07
N ASN A 244 2.65 -18.06 8.32
CA ASN A 244 3.18 -18.96 9.35
C ASN A 244 3.13 -20.42 8.87
N GLU A 245 1.95 -20.87 8.42
CA GLU A 245 1.74 -22.24 7.93
C GLU A 245 2.62 -22.56 6.72
N ALA A 246 2.64 -21.67 5.73
CA ALA A 246 3.44 -21.86 4.53
C ALA A 246 4.98 -21.87 4.78
N TYR A 247 5.46 -21.10 5.76
CA TYR A 247 6.89 -21.04 6.10
C TYR A 247 7.37 -22.19 7.01
N TYR A 248 6.46 -22.83 7.76
CA TYR A 248 6.76 -23.95 8.67
C TYR A 248 6.21 -25.31 8.21
N GLY A 249 5.42 -25.35 7.13
CA GLY A 249 4.82 -26.58 6.59
C GLY A 249 3.69 -27.18 7.43
N LYS A 250 3.16 -26.43 8.42
CA LYS A 250 2.08 -26.85 9.32
C LYS A 250 1.41 -25.64 9.98
N PRO A 251 0.09 -25.67 10.27
CA PRO A 251 -0.59 -24.59 10.95
C PRO A 251 -0.13 -24.49 12.42
N GLU A 252 0.43 -23.34 12.77
CA GLU A 252 1.01 -23.05 14.08
C GLU A 252 0.63 -21.62 14.50
N SER A 253 0.13 -21.44 15.72
CA SER A 253 -0.22 -20.10 16.21
C SER A 253 1.04 -19.30 16.56
N VAL A 254 0.95 -17.97 16.54
CA VAL A 254 2.07 -17.09 16.92
C VAL A 254 2.65 -17.47 18.29
N SER A 255 1.80 -17.72 19.29
CA SER A 255 2.26 -18.11 20.63
C SER A 255 2.99 -19.46 20.63
N ALA A 256 2.57 -20.41 19.80
CA ALA A 256 3.30 -21.67 19.63
C ALA A 256 4.69 -21.44 18.99
N ILE A 257 4.75 -20.59 17.95
CA ILE A 257 5.98 -20.24 17.22
C ILE A 257 6.99 -19.53 18.12
N VAL A 258 6.58 -18.46 18.80
CA VAL A 258 7.52 -17.57 19.50
C VAL A 258 7.68 -17.89 20.99
N SER A 259 6.59 -18.25 21.68
CA SER A 259 6.61 -18.54 23.13
C SER A 259 6.94 -20.00 23.41
N ALA A 260 6.22 -20.95 22.78
CA ALA A 260 6.45 -22.38 22.98
C ALA A 260 7.62 -22.94 22.14
N ARG A 261 8.03 -22.23 21.09
CA ARG A 261 9.14 -22.58 20.17
C ARG A 261 8.92 -23.93 19.46
N SER A 262 7.68 -24.17 19.01
CA SER A 262 7.20 -25.41 18.35
C SER A 262 7.76 -25.66 16.94
N VAL A 263 8.54 -24.72 16.39
CA VAL A 263 9.03 -24.69 15.01
C VAL A 263 10.48 -24.25 14.92
N LYS A 264 11.13 -24.60 13.80
CA LYS A 264 12.45 -24.14 13.38
C LYS A 264 12.48 -24.02 11.85
N ASN A 265 13.14 -22.99 11.32
CA ASN A 265 13.48 -22.90 9.90
C ASN A 265 14.87 -22.24 9.79
N ALA A 266 15.80 -22.90 9.09
CA ALA A 266 17.21 -22.48 9.01
C ALA A 266 17.40 -21.09 8.37
N ASP A 267 16.51 -20.69 7.46
CA ASP A 267 16.55 -19.40 6.78
C ASP A 267 16.52 -18.22 7.77
N ALA A 268 15.84 -18.37 8.90
CA ALA A 268 15.78 -17.36 9.95
C ALA A 268 17.02 -17.31 10.87
N ASP A 269 17.93 -18.29 10.82
CA ASP A 269 19.08 -18.30 11.73
C ASP A 269 20.03 -17.12 11.50
N GLY A 270 20.06 -16.54 10.29
CA GLY A 270 20.78 -15.30 10.01
C GLY A 270 20.23 -14.10 10.79
N LEU A 271 18.91 -13.89 10.73
CA LEU A 271 18.19 -12.86 11.49
C LEU A 271 18.35 -13.06 13.01
N ARG A 272 18.15 -14.29 13.49
CA ARG A 272 18.28 -14.66 14.90
C ARG A 272 19.69 -14.39 15.44
N LYS A 273 20.73 -14.67 14.65
CA LYS A 273 22.13 -14.34 14.99
C LYS A 273 22.35 -12.83 15.04
N ASN A 274 21.93 -12.07 14.03
CA ASN A 274 22.05 -10.60 14.02
C ASN A 274 21.44 -9.96 15.27
N LEU A 275 20.21 -10.32 15.62
CA LEU A 275 19.53 -9.83 16.83
C LEU A 275 20.23 -10.26 18.13
N ALA A 276 20.83 -11.46 18.17
CA ALA A 276 21.58 -11.95 19.32
C ALA A 276 22.99 -11.33 19.46
N THR A 277 23.57 -10.80 18.37
CA THR A 277 24.86 -10.10 18.33
C THR A 277 24.75 -8.63 18.76
N ILE A 278 23.56 -8.02 18.71
CA ILE A 278 23.33 -6.67 19.25
C ILE A 278 23.25 -6.75 20.80
N ARG A 279 24.45 -6.79 21.39
CA ARG A 279 24.80 -6.69 22.82
C ARG A 279 25.96 -5.72 22.97
#